data_AF-A0A9P0CH02-F1
#
_entry.id   AF-A0A9P0CH02-F1
#
_cell.length_a   1.000
_cell.length_b   1.000
_cell.length_c   1.000
_cell.angle_alpha   90.00
_cell.angle_beta   90.00
_cell.angle_gamma   90.00
#
_symmetry.space_group_name_H-M   'P 1'
#
loop_
_entity.id
_entity.type
_entity.pdbx_description
1 polymer ?
#
loop_
_entity_poly.entity_id
_entity_poly.type
_entity_poly.pdbx_seq_one_letter_code
_entity_poly.pdbx_strand_id
1 'polypeptide(L)'
;RKKKKDKNACRCPCINHAQNNSLSTSVNVVCIRNAVGVMKSVVSFFNMSAKRNQVLKSILGHQLTSLCETRWVERHEGVIQFRSGFSQIVEALTLISVWKDAKTSTIATTLLNSLCTTEFLLSMLSVIDILKITLPLSRLLQMPNLDANGASTAVSNTMSTINEKKKKL
;
A
#
# COMPACT_ATOMS: atom_id res chain seq x y z
N ARG A 1 -23.30 -12.38 -14.48
CA ARG A 1 -24.37 -11.78 -13.64
C ARG A 1 -25.18 -10.78 -14.47
N LYS A 2 -26.41 -11.11 -14.89
CA LYS A 2 -27.33 -10.14 -15.53
C LYS A 2 -27.76 -9.12 -14.47
N LYS A 3 -27.39 -7.84 -14.63
CA LYS A 3 -27.88 -6.75 -13.77
C LYS A 3 -29.34 -6.45 -14.18
N LYS A 4 -30.30 -6.71 -13.29
CA LYS A 4 -31.65 -6.15 -13.41
C LYS A 4 -31.50 -4.62 -13.44
N LYS A 5 -31.90 -3.98 -14.54
CA LYS A 5 -31.95 -2.52 -14.66
C LYS A 5 -33.40 -2.11 -14.43
N ASP A 6 -33.65 -1.39 -13.34
CA ASP A 6 -34.91 -0.69 -13.14
C ASP A 6 -34.96 0.52 -14.06
N LYS A 7 -36.01 0.67 -14.86
CA LYS A 7 -36.09 1.70 -15.91
C LYS A 7 -36.03 3.13 -15.36
N ASN A 8 -36.38 3.31 -14.08
CA ASN A 8 -36.51 4.62 -13.43
C ASN A 8 -35.34 4.95 -12.48
N ALA A 9 -34.35 4.05 -12.35
CA ALA A 9 -33.21 4.29 -11.45
C ALA A 9 -32.16 5.20 -12.12
N CYS A 10 -31.93 6.38 -11.56
CA CYS A 10 -30.80 7.22 -11.95
C CYS A 10 -29.50 6.66 -11.33
N ARG A 11 -28.50 6.40 -12.15
CA ARG A 11 -27.18 5.91 -11.70
C ARG A 11 -26.19 7.07 -11.68
N CYS A 12 -25.79 7.49 -10.48
CA CYS A 12 -24.67 8.43 -10.31
C CYS A 12 -23.35 7.65 -10.12
N PRO A 13 -22.35 7.79 -11.00
CA PRO A 13 -21.02 7.21 -10.78
C PRO A 13 -20.35 7.81 -9.55
N CYS A 14 -19.79 6.96 -8.68
CA CYS A 14 -19.05 7.41 -7.51
C CYS A 14 -17.61 7.80 -7.88
N ILE A 15 -17.23 9.06 -7.67
CA ILE A 15 -15.89 9.57 -7.96
C ILE A 15 -14.83 8.87 -7.08
N ASN A 16 -15.13 8.58 -5.82
CA ASN A 16 -14.27 7.77 -4.95
C ASN A 16 -14.01 6.37 -5.54
N HIS A 17 -15.03 5.74 -6.12
CA HIS A 17 -14.88 4.45 -6.78
C HIS A 17 -13.99 4.56 -8.03
N ALA A 18 -14.17 5.60 -8.84
CA ALA A 18 -13.32 5.85 -10.00
C ALA A 18 -11.85 6.07 -9.58
N GLN A 19 -11.60 6.88 -8.55
CA GLN A 19 -10.26 7.10 -7.99
C GLN A 19 -9.63 5.79 -7.50
N ASN A 20 -10.39 4.97 -6.76
CA ASN A 20 -9.95 3.67 -6.26
C ASN A 20 -9.53 2.72 -7.42
N ASN A 21 -10.31 2.71 -8.51
CA ASN A 21 -9.98 1.92 -9.69
C ASN A 21 -8.68 2.43 -10.36
N SER A 22 -8.52 3.74 -10.52
CA SER A 22 -7.29 4.32 -11.11
C SER A 22 -6.03 3.98 -10.31
N LEU A 23 -6.11 4.07 -8.97
CA LEU A 23 -5.02 3.66 -8.09
C LEU A 23 -4.74 2.15 -8.20
N SER A 24 -5.79 1.33 -8.34
CA SER A 24 -5.67 -0.13 -8.51
C SER A 24 -5.01 -0.52 -9.82
N THR A 25 -5.28 0.22 -10.89
CA THR A 25 -4.57 0.06 -12.15
C THR A 25 -3.10 0.48 -12.02
N SER A 26 -2.83 1.56 -11.28
CA SER A 26 -1.47 2.10 -11.13
C SER A 26 -0.52 1.14 -10.41
N VAL A 27 -1.00 0.36 -9.44
CA VAL A 27 -0.18 -0.66 -8.77
C VAL A 27 0.15 -1.88 -9.64
N ASN A 28 -0.43 -2.00 -10.84
CA ASN A 28 -0.09 -3.08 -11.76
C ASN A 28 1.18 -2.82 -12.57
N VAL A 29 1.75 -1.61 -12.50
CA VAL A 29 3.10 -1.32 -13.02
C VAL A 29 4.09 -2.30 -12.38
N VAL A 30 4.90 -2.98 -13.19
CA VAL A 30 5.64 -4.18 -12.79
C VAL A 30 6.47 -3.98 -11.51
N CYS A 31 7.33 -2.96 -11.46
CA CYS A 31 8.18 -2.68 -10.30
C CYS A 31 7.35 -2.38 -9.04
N ILE A 32 6.27 -1.60 -9.18
CA ILE A 32 5.35 -1.26 -8.09
C ILE A 32 4.62 -2.51 -7.59
N ARG A 33 4.09 -3.32 -8.51
CA ARG A 33 3.41 -4.57 -8.21
C ARG A 33 4.32 -5.51 -7.44
N ASN A 34 5.56 -5.65 -7.90
CA ASN A 34 6.58 -6.49 -7.27
C ASN A 34 6.90 -5.98 -5.86
N ALA A 35 7.14 -4.68 -5.69
CA ALA A 35 7.41 -4.08 -4.39
C ALA A 35 6.25 -4.26 -3.40
N VAL A 36 5.01 -4.04 -3.85
CA VAL A 36 3.81 -4.32 -3.03
C VAL A 36 3.70 -5.81 -2.69
N GLY A 37 4.02 -6.69 -3.63
CA GLY A 37 4.09 -8.13 -3.41
C GLY A 37 5.11 -8.51 -2.32
N VAL A 38 6.31 -7.94 -2.37
CA VAL A 38 7.36 -8.15 -1.36
C VAL A 38 6.88 -7.66 0.01
N MET A 39 6.31 -6.45 0.11
CA MET A 39 5.76 -5.95 1.37
C MET A 39 4.70 -6.90 1.95
N LYS A 40 3.76 -7.38 1.11
CA LYS A 40 2.75 -8.37 1.53
C LYS A 40 3.39 -9.67 2.03
N SER A 41 4.40 -10.18 1.34
CA SER A 41 5.12 -11.39 1.72
C SER A 41 5.81 -11.24 3.08
N VAL A 42 6.42 -10.09 3.35
CA VAL A 42 7.03 -9.78 4.66
C VAL A 42 5.97 -9.73 5.76
N VAL A 43 4.87 -8.99 5.54
CA VAL A 43 3.78 -8.92 6.52
C VAL A 43 3.21 -10.31 6.82
N SER A 44 2.97 -11.11 5.78
CA SER A 44 2.48 -12.48 5.89
C SER A 44 3.48 -13.38 6.64
N PHE A 45 4.77 -13.26 6.33
CA PHE A 45 5.84 -14.00 7.00
C PHE A 45 5.79 -13.79 8.51
N PHE A 46 5.72 -12.55 8.99
CA PHE A 46 5.60 -12.31 10.42
C PHE A 46 4.27 -12.78 11.00
N ASN A 47 3.14 -12.48 10.33
CA ASN A 47 1.80 -12.74 10.88
C ASN A 47 1.41 -14.22 10.89
N MET A 48 1.95 -15.05 10.00
CA MET A 48 1.64 -16.48 9.92
C MET A 48 2.29 -17.35 11.01
N SER A 49 3.14 -16.78 11.89
CA SER A 49 3.74 -17.52 13.01
C SER A 49 3.82 -16.65 14.24
N ALA A 50 3.25 -17.13 15.35
CA ALA A 50 3.34 -16.45 16.64
C ALA A 50 4.80 -16.19 17.06
N LYS A 51 5.69 -17.15 16.82
CA LYS A 51 7.13 -17.04 17.12
C LYS A 51 7.80 -15.91 16.34
N ARG A 52 7.57 -15.84 15.01
CA ARG A 52 8.14 -14.77 14.16
C ARG A 52 7.54 -13.41 14.51
N ASN A 53 6.24 -13.36 14.75
CA ASN A 53 5.54 -12.14 15.17
C ASN A 53 6.09 -11.63 16.51
N GLN A 54 6.38 -12.51 17.47
CA GLN A 54 6.96 -12.12 18.75
C GLN A 54 8.33 -11.44 18.60
N VAL A 55 9.20 -11.96 17.72
CA VAL A 55 10.50 -11.33 17.40
C VAL A 55 10.29 -9.94 16.84
N LEU A 56 9.40 -9.80 15.86
CA LEU A 56 9.07 -8.49 15.30
C LEU A 56 8.57 -7.54 16.37
N LYS A 57 7.62 -7.97 17.21
CA LYS A 57 7.06 -7.14 18.29
C LYS A 57 8.11 -6.72 19.31
N SER A 58 9.10 -7.56 19.61
CA SER A 58 10.18 -7.16 20.53
C SER A 58 11.07 -6.04 19.98
N ILE A 59 11.11 -5.85 18.66
CA ILE A 59 11.98 -4.85 18.00
C ILE A 59 11.17 -3.64 17.55
N LEU A 60 10.03 -3.89 16.89
CA LEU A 60 9.14 -2.87 16.33
C LEU A 60 8.13 -2.34 17.37
N GLY A 61 7.85 -3.08 18.45
CA GLY A 61 6.86 -2.73 19.47
C GLY A 61 5.41 -3.08 19.12
N HIS A 62 5.11 -3.38 17.85
CA HIS A 62 3.77 -3.76 17.40
C HIS A 62 3.82 -4.76 16.24
N GLN A 63 2.66 -5.32 15.88
CA GLN A 63 2.53 -6.17 14.68
C GLN A 63 2.40 -5.33 13.41
N LEU A 64 2.72 -5.91 12.26
CA LEU A 64 2.47 -5.29 10.96
C LEU A 64 1.01 -5.47 10.53
N THR A 65 0.42 -4.38 10.04
CA THR A 65 -0.92 -4.38 9.46
C THR A 65 -0.90 -4.98 8.06
N SER A 66 -1.94 -5.74 7.72
CA SER A 66 -2.11 -6.24 6.35
C SER A 66 -2.31 -5.09 5.36
N LEU A 67 -1.73 -5.23 4.17
CA LEU A 67 -1.93 -4.26 3.10
C LEU A 67 -3.26 -4.55 2.41
N CYS A 68 -4.30 -3.79 2.75
CA CYS A 68 -5.65 -3.96 2.19
C CYS A 68 -5.65 -3.81 0.67
N GLU A 69 -6.39 -4.68 -0.03
CA GLU A 69 -6.40 -4.68 -1.49
C GLU A 69 -7.34 -3.64 -2.10
N THR A 70 -8.46 -3.39 -1.43
CA THR A 70 -9.61 -2.64 -1.97
C THR A 70 -9.84 -1.31 -1.27
N ARG A 71 -9.18 -1.06 -0.12
CA ARG A 71 -9.29 0.19 0.64
C ARG A 71 -7.95 0.92 0.67
N TRP A 72 -7.82 1.95 -0.15
CA TRP A 72 -6.58 2.72 -0.28
C TRP A 72 -6.15 3.45 0.97
N VAL A 73 -7.09 3.92 1.79
CA VAL A 73 -6.75 4.58 3.06
C VAL A 73 -6.03 3.59 3.99
N GLU A 74 -6.58 2.39 4.14
CA GLU A 74 -5.96 1.31 4.94
C GLU A 74 -4.64 0.83 4.32
N ARG A 75 -4.58 0.70 2.98
CA ARG A 75 -3.33 0.37 2.29
C ARG A 75 -2.26 1.43 2.53
N HIS A 76 -2.63 2.71 2.47
CA HIS A 76 -1.74 3.84 2.74
C HIS A 76 -1.19 3.77 4.17
N GLU A 77 -2.06 3.56 5.15
CA GLU A 77 -1.65 3.39 6.55
C GLU A 77 -0.69 2.22 6.73
N GLY A 78 -0.99 1.06 6.12
CA GLY A 78 -0.10 -0.10 6.14
C GLY A 78 1.26 0.15 5.47
N VAL A 79 1.30 0.83 4.33
CA VAL A 79 2.56 1.18 3.64
C VAL A 79 3.39 2.18 4.46
N ILE A 80 2.74 3.17 5.10
CA ILE A 80 3.43 4.11 5.99
C ILE A 80 3.98 3.39 7.23
N GLN A 81 3.20 2.50 7.84
CA GLN A 81 3.65 1.70 8.98
C GLN A 81 4.87 0.85 8.57
N PHE A 82 4.80 0.19 7.42
CA PHE A 82 5.89 -0.61 6.87
C PHE A 82 7.16 0.24 6.67
N ARG A 83 7.03 1.43 6.08
CA ARG A 83 8.15 2.35 5.89
C ARG A 83 8.74 2.82 7.21
N SER A 84 7.90 3.19 8.16
CA SER A 84 8.33 3.76 9.44
C SER A 84 9.09 2.73 10.28
N GLY A 85 8.71 1.45 10.17
CA GLY A 85 9.40 0.33 10.80
C GLY A 85 10.44 -0.37 9.92
N PHE A 86 10.85 0.21 8.78
CA PHE A 86 11.65 -0.51 7.78
C PHE A 86 12.96 -1.07 8.34
N SER A 87 13.70 -0.27 9.11
CA SER A 87 14.94 -0.70 9.77
C SER A 87 14.71 -1.87 10.73
N GLN A 88 13.67 -1.81 11.55
CA GLN A 88 13.30 -2.83 12.52
C GLN A 88 12.82 -4.12 11.84
N ILE A 89 12.14 -4.00 10.71
CA ILE A 89 11.72 -5.13 9.87
C ILE A 89 12.96 -5.84 9.31
N VAL A 90 13.93 -5.09 8.79
CA VAL A 90 15.20 -5.64 8.30
C VAL A 90 15.94 -6.34 9.44
N GLU A 91 16.09 -5.69 10.59
CA GLU A 91 16.72 -6.27 11.78
C GLU A 91 16.05 -7.58 12.22
N ALA A 92 14.71 -7.60 12.31
CA ALA A 92 13.95 -8.79 12.67
C ALA A 92 14.17 -9.94 11.67
N LEU A 93 14.19 -9.64 10.37
CA LEU A 93 14.47 -10.65 9.34
C LEU A 93 15.92 -11.15 9.43
N THR A 94 16.89 -10.27 9.71
CA THR A 94 18.30 -10.64 9.90
C THR A 94 18.46 -11.62 11.07
N LEU A 95 17.81 -11.36 12.21
CA LEU A 95 17.82 -12.28 13.34
C LEU A 95 17.20 -13.64 13.00
N ILE A 96 16.13 -13.66 12.20
CA ILE A 96 15.47 -14.90 11.79
C ILE A 96 16.27 -15.67 10.72
N SER A 97 17.06 -14.97 9.89
CA SER A 97 17.87 -15.59 8.83
C SER A 97 18.98 -16.52 9.34
N VAL A 98 19.35 -16.43 10.62
CA VAL A 98 20.37 -17.29 11.25
C VAL A 98 19.75 -18.40 12.11
N TRP A 99 18.44 -18.59 12.05
CA TRP A 99 17.77 -19.65 12.80
C TRP A 99 18.11 -21.04 12.25
N LYS A 100 18.15 -22.02 13.17
CA LYS A 100 18.37 -23.44 12.84
C LYS A 100 17.30 -24.02 11.91
N ASP A 101 16.09 -23.48 11.91
CA ASP A 101 15.04 -23.92 10.99
C ASP A 101 15.33 -23.42 9.56
N ALA A 102 15.93 -24.29 8.75
CA ALA A 102 16.39 -23.99 7.39
C ALA A 102 15.30 -23.38 6.50
N LYS A 103 14.05 -23.83 6.64
CA LYS A 103 12.93 -23.32 5.83
C LYS A 103 12.63 -21.86 6.17
N THR A 104 12.48 -21.54 7.45
CA THR A 104 12.19 -20.16 7.88
C THR A 104 13.37 -19.24 7.62
N SER A 105 14.61 -19.67 7.91
CA SER A 105 15.80 -18.85 7.69
C SER A 105 16.01 -18.54 6.21
N THR A 106 15.85 -19.52 5.32
CA THR A 106 15.95 -19.31 3.86
C THR A 106 14.92 -18.29 3.35
N ILE A 107 13.67 -18.38 3.82
CA ILE A 107 12.63 -17.42 3.46
C ILE A 107 12.99 -16.01 3.98
N ALA A 108 13.47 -15.90 5.22
CA ALA A 108 13.90 -14.62 5.79
C ALA A 108 15.04 -13.99 4.97
N THR A 109 16.06 -14.77 4.60
CA THR A 109 17.16 -14.33 3.73
C THR A 109 16.66 -13.86 2.36
N THR A 110 15.72 -14.59 1.77
CA THR A 110 15.13 -14.23 0.47
C THR A 110 14.36 -12.90 0.54
N LEU A 111 13.61 -12.69 1.63
CA LEU A 111 12.88 -11.45 1.87
C LEU A 111 13.84 -10.28 2.11
N LEU A 112 14.91 -10.46 2.90
CA LEU A 112 15.96 -9.46 3.09
C LEU A 112 16.57 -9.01 1.77
N ASN A 113 17.00 -9.96 0.95
CA ASN A 113 17.61 -9.67 -0.34
C ASN A 113 16.64 -8.87 -1.23
N SER A 114 15.34 -9.20 -1.19
CA SER A 114 14.31 -8.49 -1.94
C SER A 114 14.13 -7.04 -1.45
N LEU A 115 14.12 -6.83 -0.12
CA LEU A 115 13.96 -5.50 0.50
C LEU A 115 15.16 -4.58 0.25
N CYS A 116 16.36 -5.15 0.12
CA CYS A 116 17.60 -4.39 -0.07
C CYS A 116 17.92 -4.09 -1.53
N THR A 117 17.04 -4.43 -2.47
CA THR A 117 17.23 -4.06 -3.88
C THR A 117 16.92 -2.58 -4.12
N THR A 118 17.72 -1.93 -4.98
CA THR A 118 17.45 -0.54 -5.40
C THR A 118 16.08 -0.40 -6.05
N GLU A 119 15.66 -1.38 -6.86
CA GLU A 119 14.32 -1.41 -7.46
C GLU A 119 13.22 -1.38 -6.40
N PHE A 120 13.31 -2.22 -5.36
CA PHE A 120 12.35 -2.22 -4.26
C PHE A 120 12.33 -0.88 -3.53
N LEU A 121 13.49 -0.34 -3.17
CA LEU A 121 13.58 0.91 -2.40
C LEU A 121 12.97 2.09 -3.16
N LEU A 122 13.30 2.23 -4.45
CA LEU A 122 12.74 3.26 -5.33
C LEU A 122 11.24 3.07 -5.54
N SER A 123 10.80 1.82 -5.74
CA SER A 123 9.37 1.50 -5.92
C SER A 123 8.57 1.81 -4.65
N MET A 124 9.07 1.43 -3.48
CA MET A 124 8.44 1.73 -2.20
C MET A 124 8.31 3.24 -1.99
N LEU A 125 9.39 4.00 -2.23
CA LEU A 125 9.37 5.47 -2.17
C LEU A 125 8.33 6.06 -3.12
N SER A 126 8.27 5.57 -4.35
CA SER A 126 7.31 6.03 -5.37
C SER A 126 5.87 5.77 -4.95
N VAL A 127 5.59 4.58 -4.38
CA VAL A 127 4.27 4.24 -3.85
C VAL A 127 3.88 5.19 -2.72
N ILE A 128 4.76 5.40 -1.75
CA ILE A 128 4.51 6.31 -0.61
C ILE A 128 4.18 7.70 -1.11
N ASP A 129 4.93 8.21 -2.10
CA ASP A 129 4.74 9.54 -2.63
C ASP A 129 3.38 9.72 -3.33
N ILE A 130 2.98 8.76 -4.16
CA ILE A 130 1.65 8.79 -4.81
C ILE A 130 0.54 8.65 -3.78
N LEU A 131 0.71 7.75 -2.81
CA LEU A 131 -0.27 7.54 -1.74
C LEU A 131 -0.45 8.81 -0.89
N LYS A 132 0.63 9.51 -0.54
CA LYS A 132 0.57 10.79 0.19
C LYS A 132 -0.23 11.86 -0.56
N ILE A 133 -0.05 11.97 -1.88
CA ILE A 133 -0.78 12.95 -2.71
C ILE A 133 -2.26 12.59 -2.81
N THR A 134 -2.58 11.30 -2.88
CA THR A 134 -3.94 10.83 -3.13
C THR A 134 -4.76 10.58 -1.88
N LEU A 135 -4.13 10.46 -0.70
CA LEU A 135 -4.82 10.26 0.57
C LEU A 135 -5.78 11.41 0.94
N PRO A 136 -5.39 12.70 0.85
CA PRO A 136 -6.33 13.80 1.12
C PRO A 136 -7.55 13.74 0.21
N LEU A 137 -7.34 13.44 -1.08
CA LEU A 137 -8.44 13.28 -2.04
C LEU A 137 -9.34 12.11 -1.65
N SER A 138 -8.78 10.95 -1.29
CA SER A 138 -9.58 9.79 -0.87
C SER A 138 -10.39 10.05 0.40
N ARG A 139 -9.86 10.82 1.35
CA ARG A 139 -10.60 11.24 2.56
C ARG A 139 -11.71 12.22 2.22
N LEU A 140 -11.42 13.22 1.39
CA LEU A 140 -12.39 14.22 0.97
C LEU A 140 -13.57 13.59 0.22
N LEU A 141 -13.31 12.69 -0.74
CA LEU A 141 -14.34 12.01 -1.52
C LEU A 141 -15.23 11.03 -0.70
N GLN A 142 -14.87 10.77 0.56
CA GLN A 142 -15.67 9.97 1.49
C GLN A 142 -16.53 10.82 2.43
N MET A 143 -16.41 12.16 2.38
CA MET A 143 -17.22 13.05 3.21
C MET A 143 -18.69 13.09 2.74
N PRO A 144 -19.66 13.06 3.66
CA PRO A 144 -21.09 12.99 3.32
C PRO A 144 -21.63 14.29 2.72
N ASN A 145 -20.93 15.41 2.91
CA ASN A 145 -21.34 16.76 2.53
C ASN A 145 -20.55 17.33 1.33
N LEU A 146 -19.93 16.47 0.52
CA LEU A 146 -19.22 16.89 -0.69
C LEU A 146 -20.14 16.84 -1.92
N ASP A 147 -20.30 17.97 -2.60
CA ASP A 147 -21.02 18.04 -3.86
C ASP A 147 -20.14 17.62 -5.05
N ALA A 148 -20.78 17.41 -6.21
CA ALA A 148 -20.09 16.94 -7.42
C ALA A 148 -19.04 17.95 -7.94
N ASN A 149 -19.29 19.25 -7.77
CA ASN A 149 -18.39 20.30 -8.24
C ASN A 149 -17.13 20.38 -7.37
N GLY A 150 -17.29 20.32 -6.05
CA GLY A 150 -16.20 20.25 -5.08
C GLY A 150 -15.36 18.99 -5.28
N ALA A 151 -16.00 17.84 -5.52
CA ALA A 151 -15.29 16.61 -5.85
C ALA A 151 -14.47 16.73 -7.15
N SER A 152 -15.05 17.30 -8.21
CA SER A 152 -14.37 17.49 -9.50
C SER A 152 -13.19 18.46 -9.41
N THR A 153 -13.36 19.53 -8.63
CA THR A 153 -12.29 20.51 -8.35
C THR A 153 -11.14 19.84 -7.59
N ALA A 154 -11.44 19.06 -6.55
CA ALA A 154 -10.43 18.36 -5.78
C ALA A 154 -9.62 17.34 -6.62
N VAL A 155 -10.29 16.61 -7.51
CA VAL A 155 -9.62 15.70 -8.46
C VAL A 155 -8.69 16.49 -9.38
N SER A 156 -9.14 17.62 -9.92
CA SER A 156 -8.34 18.47 -10.83
C SER A 156 -7.10 19.07 -10.15
N ASN A 157 -7.24 19.50 -8.90
CA ASN A 157 -6.13 20.01 -8.09
C ASN A 157 -5.08 18.90 -7.82
N THR A 158 -5.56 17.70 -7.49
CA THR A 158 -4.69 16.54 -7.27
C THR A 158 -3.93 16.16 -8.55
N MET A 159 -4.62 16.18 -9.69
CA MET A 159 -4.01 15.92 -11.01
C MET A 159 -2.93 16.96 -11.36
N SER A 160 -3.20 18.23 -11.07
CA SER A 160 -2.22 19.31 -11.27
C SER A 160 -0.97 19.10 -10.41
N THR A 161 -1.15 18.73 -9.15
CA THR A 161 -0.04 18.41 -8.22
C THR A 161 0.81 17.25 -8.73
N ILE A 162 0.19 16.18 -9.23
CA ILE A 162 0.90 15.04 -9.82
C ILE A 162 1.70 15.47 -11.06
N ASN A 163 1.09 16.27 -11.94
CA ASN A 163 1.74 16.76 -13.15
C ASN A 163 2.92 17.70 -12.86
N GLU A 164 2.80 18.56 -11.86
CA GLU A 164 3.91 19.41 -11.41
C GLU A 164 5.07 18.59 -10.85
N LYS A 165 4.78 17.57 -10.04
CA LYS A 165 5.82 16.66 -9.56
C LYS A 165 6.53 15.95 -10.72
N LYS A 166 5.77 15.50 -11.72
CA LYS A 166 6.33 14.87 -12.92
C LYS A 166 7.27 15.79 -13.69
N LYS A 167 7.02 17.11 -13.73
CA LYS A 167 7.90 18.08 -14.40
C LYS A 167 9.20 18.37 -13.65
N LYS A 168 9.28 18.04 -12.36
CA LYS A 168 10.45 18.27 -11.50
C LYS A 168 11.40 17.06 -11.44
N LEU A 169 11.00 15.94 -12.06
CA LEU A 169 11.80 14.73 -12.24
C LEU A 169 12.48 14.77 -13.61
#